data_AF-A0A6F8SVG4-F1
#
_entry.id   AF-A0A6F8SVG4-F1
#
_cell.length_a   1.000
_cell.length_b   1.000
_cell.length_c   1.000
_cell.angle_alpha   90.00
_cell.angle_beta   90.00
_cell.angle_gamma   90.00
#
_symmetry.space_group_name_H-M   'P 1'
#
loop_
_entity.id
_entity.type
_entity.pdbx_description
1 polymer ?
#
loop_
_entity_poly.entity_id
_entity_poly.type
_entity_poly.pdbx_seq_one_letter_code
_entity_poly.pdbx_strand_id
1 'polypeptide(L)'
;MTNAAPKTDYKGELVKLDAVEQALAGLREKYGTVPDMQTKEGYDLCKKGIKELTTYRTSTDKLRKEITKPHRDFIDRVNQYGKDLIEKLEAIEKPLKDAKQHEDERAEREKQQRIAKLRERIQVEILSYKDTAVGLDSNALAELHDEAVNINTDGYFDVTKEAEDAKAEVLQHIIEMHGRTLEKERLAAEQAEVEAERRRLREENEKREADQKELEELRRFKAEQEAKRNPAPQPQPKPEPEPAPLPAAAEHKPLNASRLSAAADSYSKSPAPASKPETVTISRSEYDQLLAAQAKLRALEAMGVVNWSGYEQAMQQLAA
;
A
#
# COMPACT_ATOMS: atom_id res chain seq x y z
N MET A 1 18.77 -34.44 -52.30
CA MET A 1 17.55 -35.08 -52.85
C MET A 1 16.79 -34.02 -53.63
N THR A 2 16.39 -34.31 -54.86
CA THR A 2 15.61 -33.35 -55.66
C THR A 2 14.18 -33.32 -55.11
N ASN A 3 13.81 -32.23 -54.42
CA ASN A 3 12.44 -31.95 -53.95
C ASN A 3 11.50 -31.58 -55.12
N ALA A 4 11.66 -32.24 -56.26
CA ALA A 4 10.79 -32.04 -57.40
C ALA A 4 9.44 -32.67 -57.07
N ALA A 5 8.37 -31.87 -57.14
CA ALA A 5 7.02 -32.38 -57.10
C ALA A 5 6.86 -33.47 -58.18
N PRO A 6 6.11 -34.54 -57.89
CA PRO A 6 5.83 -35.53 -58.92
C PRO A 6 5.13 -34.81 -60.10
N LYS A 7 5.61 -35.02 -61.33
CA LYS A 7 4.95 -34.52 -62.55
C LYS A 7 3.69 -35.35 -62.76
N THR A 8 2.61 -35.02 -62.06
CA THR A 8 1.33 -35.74 -62.12
C THR A 8 0.37 -35.02 -63.04
N ASP A 9 -0.06 -35.71 -64.11
CA ASP A 9 -1.21 -35.32 -64.91
C ASP A 9 -2.48 -35.74 -64.16
N TYR A 10 -2.93 -34.87 -63.26
CA TYR A 10 -4.14 -35.06 -62.46
C TYR A 10 -5.37 -35.37 -63.31
N LYS A 11 -5.42 -34.88 -64.56
CA LYS A 11 -6.53 -35.12 -65.48
C LYS A 11 -6.51 -36.56 -65.98
N GLY A 12 -5.34 -37.10 -66.33
CA GLY A 12 -5.19 -38.50 -66.76
C GLY A 12 -5.45 -39.53 -65.65
N GLU A 13 -5.20 -39.19 -64.38
CA GLU A 13 -5.45 -40.08 -63.24
C GLU A 13 -6.94 -40.22 -62.90
N LEU A 14 -7.73 -39.14 -63.06
CA LEU A 14 -9.17 -39.14 -62.79
C LEU A 14 -9.99 -39.84 -63.89
N VAL A 15 -9.48 -39.91 -65.12
CA VAL A 15 -10.15 -40.59 -66.26
C VAL A 15 -10.55 -42.03 -65.95
N LYS A 16 -9.80 -42.75 -65.09
CA LYS A 16 -10.15 -44.13 -64.68
C LYS A 16 -11.36 -44.19 -63.74
N LEU A 17 -11.58 -43.14 -62.94
CA LEU A 17 -12.76 -43.00 -62.08
C LEU A 17 -13.96 -42.50 -62.89
N ASP A 18 -13.73 -41.60 -63.85
CA ASP A 18 -14.76 -41.13 -64.79
C ASP A 18 -15.38 -42.30 -65.59
N ALA A 19 -14.59 -43.31 -65.94
CA ALA A 19 -15.09 -44.52 -66.59
C ALA A 19 -16.08 -45.32 -65.71
N VAL A 20 -15.88 -45.32 -64.39
CA VAL A 20 -16.84 -45.93 -63.44
C VAL A 20 -18.10 -45.08 -63.34
N GLU A 21 -17.95 -43.75 -63.31
CA GLU A 21 -19.08 -42.82 -63.31
C GLU A 21 -19.96 -42.98 -64.55
N GLN A 22 -19.36 -43.10 -65.73
CA GLN A 22 -20.07 -43.38 -66.98
C GLN A 22 -20.83 -44.72 -66.95
N ALA A 23 -20.32 -45.73 -66.24
CA ALA A 23 -20.97 -47.02 -66.09
C ALA A 23 -22.14 -47.02 -65.09
N LEU A 24 -22.22 -46.04 -64.17
CA LEU A 24 -23.24 -45.99 -63.13
C LEU A 24 -24.66 -45.89 -63.69
N ALA A 25 -24.88 -45.14 -64.77
CA ALA A 25 -26.20 -45.02 -65.38
C ALA A 25 -26.75 -46.38 -65.84
N GLY A 26 -25.91 -47.17 -66.53
CA GLY A 26 -26.29 -48.52 -66.97
C GLY A 26 -26.42 -49.52 -65.82
N LEU A 27 -25.60 -49.39 -64.76
CA LEU A 27 -25.76 -50.21 -63.55
C LEU A 27 -27.05 -49.88 -62.81
N ARG A 28 -27.45 -48.60 -62.77
CA ARG A 28 -28.69 -48.14 -62.16
C ARG A 28 -29.91 -48.58 -62.96
N GLU A 29 -29.84 -48.59 -64.29
CA GLU A 29 -30.90 -49.14 -65.13
C GLU A 29 -31.07 -50.65 -64.91
N LYS A 30 -29.96 -51.40 -64.82
CA LYS A 30 -29.97 -52.87 -64.65
C LYS A 30 -30.35 -53.35 -63.25
N TYR A 31 -29.91 -52.64 -62.22
CA TYR A 31 -30.00 -53.10 -60.82
C TYR A 31 -30.65 -52.08 -59.89
N GLY A 32 -31.21 -50.98 -60.40
CA GLY A 32 -31.85 -49.94 -59.60
C GLY A 32 -33.21 -50.33 -59.03
N THR A 33 -33.87 -51.32 -59.63
CA THR A 33 -35.13 -51.89 -59.13
C THR A 33 -34.88 -53.28 -58.57
N VAL A 34 -35.36 -53.52 -57.34
CA VAL A 34 -35.21 -54.82 -56.67
C VAL A 34 -36.29 -55.77 -57.20
N PRO A 35 -35.94 -56.89 -57.87
CA PRO A 35 -36.90 -57.89 -58.33
C PRO A 35 -37.45 -58.73 -57.17
N ASP A 36 -38.55 -59.45 -57.40
CA ASP A 36 -39.12 -60.37 -56.42
C ASP A 36 -38.19 -61.58 -56.18
N MET A 37 -37.62 -61.66 -54.98
CA MET A 37 -36.68 -62.70 -54.58
C MET A 37 -37.32 -64.06 -54.29
N GLN A 38 -38.66 -64.16 -54.24
CA GLN A 38 -39.36 -65.45 -54.16
C GLN A 38 -39.32 -66.21 -55.48
N THR A 39 -39.05 -65.50 -56.59
CA THR A 39 -38.82 -66.10 -57.90
C THR A 39 -37.35 -66.47 -58.08
N LYS A 40 -37.09 -67.61 -58.73
CA LYS A 40 -35.72 -68.05 -59.06
C LYS A 40 -34.97 -66.99 -59.90
N GLU A 41 -35.66 -66.35 -60.82
CA GLU A 41 -35.13 -65.33 -61.71
C GLU A 41 -34.74 -64.04 -60.96
N GLY A 42 -35.60 -63.58 -60.04
CA GLY A 42 -35.29 -62.41 -59.20
C GLY A 42 -34.13 -62.67 -58.24
N TYR A 43 -34.05 -63.86 -57.65
CA TYR A 43 -32.91 -64.25 -56.81
C TYR A 43 -31.58 -64.29 -57.59
N ASP A 44 -31.57 -64.89 -58.78
CA ASP A 44 -30.37 -64.97 -59.63
C ASP A 44 -29.92 -63.58 -60.14
N LEU A 45 -30.87 -62.69 -60.44
CA LEU A 45 -30.59 -61.31 -60.83
C LEU A 45 -29.95 -60.51 -59.67
N CYS A 46 -30.51 -60.62 -58.46
CA CYS A 46 -29.94 -60.00 -57.25
C CYS A 46 -28.53 -60.51 -56.97
N LYS A 47 -28.29 -61.83 -57.05
CA LYS A 47 -26.96 -62.42 -56.82
C LYS A 47 -25.92 -61.91 -57.82
N LYS A 48 -26.28 -61.78 -59.10
CA LYS A 48 -25.41 -61.22 -60.14
C LYS A 48 -25.14 -59.73 -59.91
N GLY A 49 -26.19 -58.96 -59.64
CA GLY A 49 -26.10 -57.53 -59.35
C GLY A 49 -25.20 -57.23 -58.15
N ILE A 50 -25.37 -57.95 -57.04
CA ILE A 50 -24.50 -57.79 -55.85
C ILE A 50 -23.04 -58.06 -56.20
N LYS A 51 -22.74 -59.12 -56.96
CA LYS A 51 -21.36 -59.44 -57.36
C LYS A 51 -20.75 -58.35 -58.24
N GLU A 52 -21.49 -57.88 -59.24
CA GLU A 52 -21.04 -56.85 -60.18
C GLU A 52 -20.84 -55.50 -59.48
N LEU A 53 -21.84 -55.03 -58.73
CA LEU A 53 -21.75 -53.79 -57.94
C LEU A 53 -20.62 -53.84 -56.90
N THR A 54 -20.44 -54.97 -56.24
CA THR A 54 -19.32 -55.15 -55.28
C THR A 54 -17.97 -55.06 -55.99
N THR A 55 -17.86 -55.58 -57.21
CA THR A 55 -16.63 -55.51 -58.02
C THR A 55 -16.31 -54.07 -58.42
N TYR A 56 -17.29 -53.31 -58.90
CA TYR A 56 -17.11 -51.88 -59.18
C TYR A 56 -16.76 -51.08 -57.92
N ARG A 57 -17.39 -51.36 -56.78
CA ARG A 57 -17.08 -50.70 -55.51
C ARG A 57 -15.63 -50.94 -55.08
N THR A 58 -15.16 -52.19 -55.12
CA THR A 58 -13.80 -52.53 -54.67
C THR A 58 -12.73 -52.05 -55.65
N SER A 59 -12.97 -52.09 -56.95
CA SER A 59 -12.05 -51.58 -57.96
C SER A 59 -11.90 -50.05 -57.89
N THR A 60 -13.01 -49.33 -57.65
CA THR A 60 -13.00 -47.87 -57.46
C THR A 60 -12.21 -47.47 -56.23
N ASP A 61 -12.38 -48.18 -55.10
CA ASP A 61 -11.59 -47.91 -53.88
C ASP A 61 -10.10 -48.21 -54.09
N LYS A 62 -9.77 -49.26 -54.85
CA LYS A 62 -8.39 -49.58 -55.24
C LYS A 62 -7.78 -48.47 -56.09
N LEU A 63 -8.48 -48.02 -57.14
CA LEU A 63 -8.04 -46.92 -58.00
C LEU A 63 -7.83 -45.63 -57.21
N ARG A 64 -8.77 -45.26 -56.33
CA ARG A 64 -8.62 -44.11 -55.42
C ARG A 64 -7.34 -44.21 -54.59
N LYS A 65 -7.06 -45.37 -54.01
CA LYS A 65 -5.85 -45.59 -53.21
C LYS A 65 -4.58 -45.51 -54.05
N GLU A 66 -4.59 -46.06 -55.26
CA GLU A 66 -3.44 -46.00 -56.19
C GLU A 66 -3.14 -44.56 -56.63
N ILE A 67 -4.16 -43.78 -57.00
CA ILE A 67 -4.03 -42.37 -57.38
C ILE A 67 -3.51 -41.54 -56.21
N THR A 68 -4.08 -41.72 -55.02
CA THR A 68 -3.72 -40.88 -53.85
C THR A 68 -2.40 -41.25 -53.19
N LYS A 69 -1.87 -42.45 -53.42
CA LYS A 69 -0.66 -42.94 -52.75
C LYS A 69 0.59 -42.08 -53.04
N PRO A 70 0.98 -41.80 -54.29
CA PRO A 70 2.14 -40.95 -54.59
C PRO A 70 2.06 -39.56 -53.95
N HIS A 71 0.84 -39.00 -53.84
CA HIS A 71 0.62 -37.71 -53.18
C HIS A 71 0.82 -37.78 -51.67
N ARG A 72 0.29 -38.82 -51.01
CA ARG A 72 0.52 -39.05 -49.58
C ARG A 72 1.99 -39.26 -49.29
N ASP A 73 2.66 -40.10 -50.07
CA ASP A 73 4.10 -40.37 -49.95
C ASP A 73 4.93 -39.09 -50.20
N PHE A 74 4.48 -38.17 -51.05
CA PHE A 74 5.12 -36.87 -51.24
C PHE A 74 4.90 -35.93 -50.04
N ILE A 75 3.66 -35.82 -49.55
CA ILE A 75 3.33 -35.02 -48.37
C ILE A 75 4.14 -35.47 -47.16
N ASP A 76 4.23 -36.78 -46.92
CA ASP A 76 4.99 -37.34 -45.81
C ASP A 76 6.48 -37.00 -45.93
N ARG A 77 7.05 -37.07 -47.14
CA ARG A 77 8.44 -36.65 -47.39
C ARG A 77 8.66 -35.16 -47.16
N VAL A 78 7.75 -34.30 -47.62
CA VAL A 78 7.84 -32.85 -47.40
C VAL A 78 7.77 -32.53 -45.92
N ASN A 79 6.84 -33.15 -45.20
CA ASN A 79 6.70 -32.98 -43.76
C ASN A 79 7.95 -33.44 -43.00
N GLN A 80 8.50 -34.60 -43.37
CA GLN A 80 9.72 -35.09 -42.75
C GLN A 80 10.91 -34.16 -43.03
N TYR A 81 11.09 -33.73 -44.28
CA TYR A 81 12.14 -32.79 -44.65
C TYR A 81 12.01 -31.45 -43.91
N GLY A 82 10.78 -30.96 -43.75
CA GLY A 82 10.49 -29.75 -42.98
C GLY A 82 10.90 -29.91 -41.51
N LYS A 83 10.55 -31.04 -40.87
CA LYS A 83 10.97 -31.35 -39.50
C LYS A 83 12.49 -31.41 -39.36
N ASP A 84 13.17 -32.10 -40.27
CA ASP A 84 14.63 -32.22 -40.25
C ASP A 84 15.32 -30.85 -40.41
N LEU A 85 14.74 -29.95 -41.23
CA LEU A 85 15.25 -28.59 -41.38
C LEU A 85 15.03 -27.76 -40.11
N ILE A 86 13.85 -27.85 -39.50
CA ILE A 86 13.54 -27.17 -38.24
C ILE A 86 14.52 -27.62 -37.15
N GLU A 87 14.73 -28.93 -36.97
CA GLU A 87 15.66 -29.46 -35.98
C GLU A 87 17.10 -28.95 -36.19
N LYS A 88 17.55 -28.86 -37.45
CA LYS A 88 18.87 -28.29 -37.78
C LYS A 88 18.95 -26.79 -37.48
N LEU A 89 17.88 -26.05 -37.75
CA LEU A 89 17.82 -24.62 -37.42
C LEU A 89 17.83 -24.41 -35.91
N GLU A 90 17.05 -25.19 -35.16
CA GLU A 90 17.02 -25.15 -33.70
C GLU A 90 18.38 -25.49 -33.08
N ALA A 91 19.11 -26.46 -33.64
CA ALA A 91 20.46 -26.79 -33.20
C ALA A 91 21.46 -25.63 -33.34
N ILE A 92 21.24 -24.73 -34.32
CA ILE A 92 22.04 -23.51 -34.52
C ILE A 92 21.53 -22.37 -33.63
N GLU A 93 20.21 -22.21 -33.52
CA GLU A 93 19.57 -21.12 -32.79
C GLU A 93 19.75 -21.25 -31.27
N LYS A 94 19.62 -22.46 -30.73
CA LYS A 94 19.67 -22.73 -29.30
C LYS A 94 20.94 -22.20 -28.61
N PRO A 95 22.17 -22.51 -29.07
CA PRO A 95 23.37 -21.97 -28.42
C PRO A 95 23.47 -20.44 -28.50
N LEU A 96 22.92 -19.81 -29.55
CA LEU A 96 22.87 -18.35 -29.66
C LEU A 96 21.89 -17.73 -28.66
N LYS A 97 20.72 -18.34 -28.49
CA LYS A 97 19.75 -17.94 -27.46
C LYS A 97 20.32 -18.09 -26.06
N ASP A 98 20.92 -19.24 -25.77
CA ASP A 98 21.50 -19.54 -24.47
C ASP A 98 22.64 -18.55 -24.14
N ALA A 99 23.52 -18.26 -25.10
CA ALA A 99 24.59 -17.28 -24.94
C ALA A 99 24.05 -15.87 -24.70
N LYS A 100 23.05 -15.42 -25.48
CA LYS A 100 22.40 -14.12 -25.29
C LYS A 100 21.78 -14.02 -23.89
N GLN A 101 21.03 -15.04 -23.47
CA GLN A 101 20.37 -15.06 -22.17
C GLN A 101 21.38 -14.95 -21.02
N HIS A 102 22.49 -15.70 -21.09
CA HIS A 102 23.55 -15.63 -20.09
C HIS A 102 24.16 -14.23 -19.95
N GLU A 103 24.42 -13.57 -21.08
CA GLU A 103 24.98 -12.21 -21.11
C GLU A 103 23.99 -11.17 -20.57
N ASP A 104 22.72 -11.26 -20.96
CA ASP A 104 21.65 -10.39 -20.46
C ASP A 104 21.47 -10.54 -18.95
N GLU A 105 21.44 -11.78 -18.43
CA GLU A 105 21.34 -12.05 -16.99
C GLU A 105 22.57 -11.54 -16.23
N ARG A 106 23.77 -11.63 -16.81
CA ARG A 106 24.98 -11.06 -16.20
C ARG A 106 24.91 -9.53 -16.16
N ALA A 107 24.56 -8.89 -17.26
CA ALA A 107 24.44 -7.44 -17.34
C ALA A 107 23.36 -6.90 -16.38
N GLU A 108 22.23 -7.57 -16.29
CA GLU A 108 21.16 -7.22 -15.34
C GLU A 108 21.63 -7.40 -13.89
N ARG A 109 22.34 -8.49 -13.57
CA ARG A 109 22.92 -8.70 -12.23
C ARG A 109 23.94 -7.61 -11.87
N GLU A 110 24.81 -7.22 -12.80
CA GLU A 110 25.77 -6.13 -12.60
C GLU A 110 25.08 -4.79 -12.37
N LYS A 111 24.02 -4.50 -13.14
CA LYS A 111 23.18 -3.31 -12.95
C LYS A 111 22.50 -3.31 -11.58
N GLN A 112 21.89 -4.43 -11.19
CA GLN A 112 21.25 -4.58 -9.88
C GLN A 112 22.25 -4.43 -8.74
N GLN A 113 23.45 -5.00 -8.85
CA GLN A 113 24.52 -4.80 -7.87
C GLN A 113 24.97 -3.35 -7.78
N ARG A 114 25.07 -2.64 -8.90
CA ARG A 114 25.38 -1.20 -8.92
C ARG A 114 24.30 -0.40 -8.20
N ILE A 115 23.03 -0.65 -8.53
CA ILE A 115 21.88 0.00 -7.88
C ILE A 115 21.88 -0.30 -6.37
N ALA A 116 22.12 -1.55 -5.97
CA ALA A 116 22.17 -1.94 -4.55
C ALA A 116 23.28 -1.18 -3.79
N LYS A 117 24.49 -1.05 -4.37
CA LYS A 117 25.57 -0.25 -3.78
C LYS A 117 25.21 1.22 -3.67
N LEU A 118 24.53 1.79 -4.67
CA LEU A 118 24.07 3.17 -4.61
C LEU A 118 23.02 3.37 -3.51
N ARG A 119 22.10 2.42 -3.32
CA ARG A 119 21.12 2.44 -2.22
C ARG A 119 21.77 2.28 -0.84
N GLU A 120 22.76 1.40 -0.71
CA GLU A 120 23.55 1.28 0.52
C GLU A 120 24.26 2.60 0.82
N ARG A 121 24.78 3.27 -0.20
CA ARG A 121 25.37 4.60 -0.06
C ARG A 121 24.34 5.66 0.37
N ILE A 122 23.10 5.64 -0.14
CA ILE A 122 22.01 6.50 0.36
C ILE A 122 21.79 6.26 1.86
N GLN A 123 21.76 4.99 2.29
CA GLN A 123 21.57 4.64 3.69
C GLN A 123 22.67 5.22 4.59
N VAL A 124 23.93 5.11 4.15
CA VAL A 124 25.09 5.52 4.94
C VAL A 124 25.34 7.03 4.88
N GLU A 125 25.25 7.64 3.70
CA GLU A 125 25.61 9.06 3.50
C GLU A 125 24.45 10.02 3.74
N ILE A 126 23.19 9.58 3.54
CA ILE A 126 22.01 10.46 3.64
C ILE A 126 21.20 10.09 4.88
N LEU A 127 20.69 8.86 4.96
CA LEU A 127 19.74 8.48 6.01
C LEU A 127 20.35 8.42 7.42
N SER A 128 21.67 8.24 7.54
CA SER A 128 22.38 8.24 8.84
C SER A 128 22.25 9.55 9.61
N TYR A 129 21.96 10.68 8.93
CA TYR A 129 21.69 11.97 9.57
C TYR A 129 20.52 11.90 10.56
N LYS A 130 19.55 11.00 10.36
CA LYS A 130 18.45 10.80 11.32
C LYS A 130 18.95 10.25 12.64
N ASP A 131 19.89 9.31 12.60
CA ASP A 131 20.49 8.73 13.80
C ASP A 131 21.36 9.76 14.51
N THR A 132 22.14 10.55 13.75
CA THR A 132 22.96 11.65 14.27
C THR A 132 22.14 12.74 14.95
N ALA A 133 20.92 13.02 14.46
CA ALA A 133 20.04 14.05 15.04
C ALA A 133 19.54 13.71 16.45
N VAL A 134 19.59 12.44 16.87
CA VAL A 134 19.04 12.02 18.16
C VAL A 134 19.90 12.54 19.30
N GLY A 135 19.27 13.34 20.19
CA GLY A 135 19.90 13.82 21.42
C GLY A 135 20.72 15.11 21.28
N LEU A 136 20.76 15.70 20.09
CA LEU A 136 21.35 17.01 19.86
C LEU A 136 20.47 18.15 20.44
N ASP A 137 21.11 19.25 20.82
CA ASP A 137 20.46 20.51 21.21
C ASP A 137 19.98 21.29 19.98
N SER A 138 19.21 22.37 20.23
CA SER A 138 18.62 23.17 19.15
C SER A 138 19.65 23.77 18.18
N ASN A 139 20.81 24.23 18.68
CA ASN A 139 21.86 24.82 17.83
C ASN A 139 22.55 23.75 16.98
N ALA A 140 22.90 22.61 17.59
CA ALA A 140 23.53 21.51 16.87
C ALA A 140 22.59 20.90 15.80
N LEU A 141 21.28 20.89 16.05
CA LEU A 141 20.28 20.48 15.05
C LEU A 141 20.17 21.46 13.88
N ALA A 142 20.33 22.76 14.12
CA ALA A 142 20.36 23.77 13.06
C ALA A 142 21.60 23.62 12.17
N GLU A 143 22.78 23.38 12.76
CA GLU A 143 24.01 23.10 12.00
C GLU A 143 23.87 21.81 11.18
N LEU A 144 23.34 20.74 11.77
CA LEU A 144 23.11 19.47 11.08
C LEU A 144 22.12 19.62 9.91
N HIS A 145 21.10 20.47 10.05
CA HIS A 145 20.18 20.78 8.96
C HIS A 145 20.91 21.42 7.78
N ASP A 146 21.77 22.41 8.02
CA ASP A 146 22.52 23.10 6.96
C ASP A 146 23.50 22.16 6.25
N GLU A 147 24.13 21.24 6.98
CA GLU A 147 24.92 20.16 6.38
C GLU A 147 24.07 19.25 5.49
N ALA A 148 22.90 18.82 5.97
CA ALA A 148 21.99 17.97 5.22
C ALA A 148 21.45 18.66 3.95
N VAL A 149 21.21 19.97 3.97
CA VAL A 149 20.79 20.75 2.79
C VAL A 149 21.86 20.71 1.70
N ASN A 150 23.14 20.65 2.06
CA ASN A 150 24.26 20.68 1.12
C ASN A 150 24.63 19.30 0.55
N ILE A 151 23.94 18.22 0.93
CA ILE A 151 24.14 16.90 0.35
C ILE A 151 23.89 16.95 -1.17
N ASN A 152 24.89 16.55 -1.95
CA ASN A 152 24.80 16.47 -3.41
C ASN A 152 24.24 15.09 -3.85
N THR A 153 23.10 15.11 -4.55
CA THR A 153 22.40 13.91 -5.04
C THR A 153 22.76 13.54 -6.49
N ASP A 154 23.49 14.38 -7.23
CA ASP A 154 23.83 14.13 -8.64
C ASP A 154 24.66 12.86 -8.84
N GLY A 155 25.48 12.50 -7.84
CA GLY A 155 26.37 11.33 -7.87
C GLY A 155 25.67 9.97 -7.66
N TYR A 156 24.34 9.92 -7.66
CA TYR A 156 23.54 8.71 -7.43
C TYR A 156 22.94 8.09 -8.71
N PHE A 157 23.12 8.73 -9.88
CA PHE A 157 22.82 8.19 -11.21
C PHE A 157 21.44 7.52 -11.32
N ASP A 158 21.40 6.18 -11.42
CA ASP A 158 20.18 5.38 -11.60
C ASP A 158 19.18 5.53 -10.43
N VAL A 159 19.63 6.03 -9.28
CA VAL A 159 18.80 6.23 -8.07
C VAL A 159 18.82 7.67 -7.55
N THR A 160 19.13 8.67 -8.40
CA THR A 160 19.13 10.10 -8.00
C THR A 160 17.81 10.52 -7.35
N LYS A 161 16.67 10.10 -7.91
CA LYS A 161 15.36 10.43 -7.32
C LYS A 161 15.19 9.83 -5.92
N GLU A 162 15.62 8.59 -5.71
CA GLU A 162 15.56 7.97 -4.37
C GLU A 162 16.46 8.71 -3.38
N ALA A 163 17.61 9.22 -3.83
CA ALA A 163 18.51 10.03 -3.01
C ALA A 163 17.91 11.40 -2.66
N GLU A 164 17.23 12.05 -3.60
CA GLU A 164 16.49 13.31 -3.37
C GLU A 164 15.33 13.11 -2.38
N ASP A 165 14.55 12.04 -2.55
CA ASP A 165 13.46 11.69 -1.64
C ASP A 165 14.00 11.40 -0.23
N ALA A 166 15.10 10.65 -0.12
CA ALA A 166 15.76 10.38 1.17
C ALA A 166 16.31 11.65 1.84
N LYS A 167 16.90 12.56 1.05
CA LYS A 167 17.37 13.86 1.56
C LYS A 167 16.21 14.71 2.08
N ALA A 168 15.10 14.78 1.35
CA ALA A 168 13.91 15.50 1.78
C ALA A 168 13.35 14.92 3.09
N GLU A 169 13.33 13.59 3.22
CA GLU A 169 12.89 12.91 4.44
C GLU A 169 13.80 13.22 5.64
N VAL A 170 15.12 13.24 5.45
CA VAL A 170 16.10 13.62 6.47
C VAL A 170 15.90 15.06 6.93
N LEU A 171 15.76 16.00 5.97
CA LEU A 171 15.56 17.41 6.28
C LEU A 171 14.29 17.61 7.10
N GLN A 172 13.18 16.98 6.69
CA GLN A 172 11.93 17.04 7.42
C GLN A 172 12.07 16.49 8.85
N HIS A 173 12.78 15.37 9.01
CA HIS A 173 13.04 14.79 10.32
C HIS A 173 13.85 15.72 11.24
N ILE A 174 14.90 16.35 10.72
CA ILE A 174 15.74 17.29 11.49
C ILE A 174 14.92 18.53 11.89
N ILE A 175 14.09 19.07 10.99
CA ILE A 175 13.20 20.21 11.29
C ILE A 175 12.25 19.87 12.44
N GLU A 176 11.63 18.69 12.41
CA GLU A 176 10.72 18.23 13.46
C GLU A 176 11.44 18.07 14.80
N MET A 177 12.64 17.48 14.78
CA MET A 177 13.45 17.33 15.98
C MET A 177 13.89 18.68 16.54
N HIS A 178 14.34 19.59 15.69
CA HIS A 178 14.74 20.94 16.08
C HIS A 178 13.57 21.68 16.75
N GLY A 179 12.37 21.66 16.13
CA GLY A 179 11.19 22.29 16.72
C GLY A 179 10.83 21.71 18.10
N ARG A 180 10.91 20.39 18.27
CA ARG A 180 10.65 19.73 19.57
C ARG A 180 11.70 20.09 20.62
N THR A 181 12.98 20.08 20.26
CA THR A 181 14.08 20.41 21.17
C THR A 181 14.02 21.87 21.59
N LEU A 182 13.76 22.79 20.65
CA LEU A 182 13.63 24.21 20.93
C LEU A 182 12.50 24.51 21.92
N GLU A 183 11.33 23.90 21.73
CA GLU A 183 10.22 24.04 22.67
C GLU A 183 10.54 23.46 24.05
N LYS A 184 11.24 22.32 24.10
CA LYS A 184 11.69 21.71 25.36
C LYS A 184 12.67 22.61 26.11
N GLU A 185 13.64 23.19 25.40
CA GLU A 185 14.61 24.12 25.98
C GLU A 185 13.93 25.39 26.49
N ARG A 186 12.97 25.95 25.73
CA ARG A 186 12.18 27.12 26.16
C ARG A 186 11.41 26.83 27.45
N LEU A 187 10.71 25.71 27.51
CA LEU A 187 9.96 25.30 28.71
C LEU A 187 10.87 25.05 29.91
N ALA A 188 12.05 24.45 29.69
CA ALA A 188 13.03 24.23 30.76
C ALA A 188 13.59 25.56 31.29
N ALA A 189 13.86 26.53 30.41
CA ALA A 189 14.30 27.87 30.81
C ALA A 189 13.22 28.61 31.62
N GLU A 190 11.96 28.59 31.16
CA GLU A 190 10.83 29.20 31.88
C GLU A 190 10.64 28.56 33.27
N GLN A 191 10.71 27.23 33.36
CA GLN A 191 10.62 26.52 34.64
C GLN A 191 11.77 26.89 35.58
N ALA A 192 13.00 26.98 35.09
CA ALA A 192 14.15 27.38 35.88
C ALA A 192 14.02 28.82 36.41
N GLU A 193 13.48 29.76 35.62
CA GLU A 193 13.20 31.13 36.06
C GLU A 193 12.14 31.17 37.16
N VAL A 194 11.02 30.46 36.97
CA VAL A 194 9.94 30.37 37.97
C VAL A 194 10.43 29.73 39.27
N GLU A 195 11.25 28.69 39.19
CA GLU A 195 11.85 28.05 40.38
C GLU A 195 12.84 28.97 41.10
N ALA A 196 13.66 29.71 40.34
CA ALA A 196 14.57 30.70 40.90
C ALA A 196 13.82 31.84 41.59
N GLU A 197 12.73 32.34 40.98
CA GLU A 197 11.87 33.36 41.58
C GLU A 197 11.20 32.86 42.87
N ARG A 198 10.63 31.63 42.84
CA ARG A 198 10.06 31.00 44.03
C ARG A 198 11.08 30.80 45.14
N ARG A 199 12.33 30.49 44.79
CA ARG A 199 13.42 30.37 45.77
C ARG A 199 13.74 31.72 46.40
N ARG A 200 13.89 32.77 45.60
CA ARG A 200 14.11 34.14 46.10
C ARG A 200 12.99 34.61 47.02
N LEU A 201 11.73 34.36 46.64
CA LEU A 201 10.57 34.75 47.44
C LEU A 201 10.53 33.99 48.78
N ARG A 202 10.89 32.70 48.80
CA ARG A 202 11.02 31.93 50.04
C ARG A 202 12.11 32.49 50.95
N GLU A 203 13.30 32.73 50.41
CA GLU A 203 14.41 33.31 51.16
C GLU A 203 14.07 34.72 51.70
N GLU A 204 13.34 35.54 50.93
CA GLU A 204 12.87 36.85 51.38
C GLU A 204 11.81 36.74 52.48
N ASN A 205 10.83 35.84 52.33
CA ASN A 205 9.81 35.61 53.34
C ASN A 205 10.40 35.06 54.63
N GLU A 206 11.34 34.11 54.55
CA GLU A 206 12.06 33.58 55.72
C GLU A 206 12.83 34.68 56.45
N LYS A 207 13.48 35.60 55.73
CA LYS A 207 14.13 36.78 56.34
C LYS A 207 13.12 37.70 57.02
N ARG A 208 12.01 38.03 56.34
CA ARG A 208 10.95 38.87 56.93
C ARG A 208 10.34 38.24 58.18
N GLU A 209 10.14 36.92 58.18
CA GLU A 209 9.65 36.20 59.36
C GLU A 209 10.68 36.17 60.49
N ALA A 210 11.97 36.01 60.19
CA ALA A 210 13.05 36.09 61.18
C ALA A 210 13.13 37.49 61.80
N ASP A 211 13.11 38.54 60.98
CA ASP A 211 13.12 39.94 61.43
C ASP A 211 11.88 40.26 62.30
N GLN A 212 10.70 39.74 61.91
CA GLN A 212 9.49 39.88 62.72
C GLN A 212 9.60 39.19 64.07
N LYS A 213 10.12 37.95 64.10
CA LYS A 213 10.34 37.21 65.36
C LYS A 213 11.33 37.92 66.26
N GLU A 214 12.45 38.42 65.73
CA GLU A 214 13.44 39.18 66.51
C GLU A 214 12.82 40.46 67.08
N LEU A 215 12.02 41.18 66.29
CA LEU A 215 11.32 42.38 66.74
C LEU A 215 10.28 42.07 67.83
N GLU A 216 9.57 40.94 67.71
CA GLU A 216 8.64 40.46 68.74
C GLU A 216 9.36 40.05 70.03
N GLU A 217 10.50 39.37 69.94
CA GLU A 217 11.33 39.01 71.09
C GLU A 217 11.87 40.26 71.79
N LEU A 218 12.38 41.25 71.03
CA LEU A 218 12.78 42.56 71.55
C LEU A 218 11.62 43.28 72.27
N ARG A 219 10.41 43.22 71.72
CA ARG A 219 9.20 43.79 72.36
C ARG A 219 8.85 43.06 73.65
N ARG A 220 8.89 41.71 73.66
CA ARG A 220 8.65 40.91 74.87
C ARG A 220 9.68 41.23 75.96
N PHE A 221 10.96 41.31 75.60
CA PHE A 221 12.04 41.66 76.52
C PHE A 221 11.86 43.06 77.13
N LYS A 222 11.50 44.05 76.30
CA LYS A 222 11.18 45.41 76.78
C LYS A 222 9.96 45.41 77.73
N ALA A 223 8.89 44.70 77.38
CA ALA A 223 7.71 44.60 78.22
C ALA A 223 8.02 43.91 79.58
N GLU A 224 8.87 42.89 79.60
CA GLU A 224 9.30 42.22 80.84
C GLU A 224 10.18 43.12 81.72
N GLN A 225 11.10 43.88 81.11
CA GLN A 225 11.90 44.90 81.81
C GLN A 225 11.01 45.99 82.42
N GLU A 226 9.99 46.43 81.69
CA GLU A 226 9.04 47.44 82.16
C GLU A 226 8.14 46.90 83.29
N ALA A 227 7.68 45.66 83.19
CA ALA A 227 6.93 44.97 84.26
C ALA A 227 7.77 44.73 85.53
N LYS A 228 9.08 44.46 85.38
CA LYS A 228 10.02 44.36 86.52
C LYS A 228 10.35 45.70 87.16
N ARG A 229 10.36 46.79 86.37
CA ARG A 229 10.56 48.16 86.86
C ARG A 229 9.33 48.74 87.56
N ASN A 230 8.14 48.17 87.34
CA ASN A 230 6.89 48.67 87.88
C ASN A 230 5.98 47.51 88.36
N PRO A 231 6.12 47.04 89.62
CA PRO A 231 5.16 46.08 90.18
C PRO A 231 3.81 46.80 90.38
N ALA A 232 2.80 46.41 89.61
CA ALA A 232 1.49 47.04 89.67
C ALA A 232 0.84 46.88 91.07
N PRO A 233 0.12 47.91 91.57
CA PRO A 233 -0.80 47.76 92.70
C PRO A 233 -2.05 46.95 92.33
N GLN A 234 -2.59 46.25 93.33
CA GLN A 234 -3.79 45.40 93.28
C GLN A 234 -5.13 46.18 93.14
N PRO A 235 -6.25 45.48 92.85
CA PRO A 235 -7.45 45.97 92.14
C PRO A 235 -8.62 46.33 93.06
N GLN A 236 -9.50 47.28 92.65
CA GLN A 236 -10.94 47.44 93.03
C GLN A 236 -11.64 48.45 92.07
N PRO A 237 -12.97 48.72 92.16
CA PRO A 237 -14.13 47.89 91.81
C PRO A 237 -15.04 48.55 90.73
N LYS A 238 -16.05 47.80 90.24
CA LYS A 238 -17.14 48.23 89.33
C LYS A 238 -17.86 49.52 89.78
N PRO A 239 -18.36 50.32 88.81
CA PRO A 239 -19.81 50.59 88.74
C PRO A 239 -20.43 50.45 87.33
N GLU A 240 -21.60 49.81 87.29
CA GLU A 240 -22.68 49.83 86.26
C GLU A 240 -23.68 50.97 86.58
N PRO A 241 -24.73 51.28 85.78
CA PRO A 241 -24.85 51.44 84.31
C PRO A 241 -25.70 52.68 83.87
N GLU A 242 -25.93 52.81 82.55
CA GLU A 242 -26.99 53.56 81.79
C GLU A 242 -26.77 55.04 81.35
N PRO A 243 -27.41 55.52 80.25
CA PRO A 243 -28.27 54.85 79.26
C PRO A 243 -27.78 54.97 77.78
N ALA A 244 -28.38 54.15 76.93
CA ALA A 244 -28.12 54.00 75.51
C ALA A 244 -28.48 55.23 74.64
N PRO A 245 -27.74 55.46 73.54
CA PRO A 245 -28.32 55.87 72.28
C PRO A 245 -28.37 54.65 71.33
N LEU A 246 -29.57 54.38 70.83
CA LEU A 246 -29.86 53.42 69.76
C LEU A 246 -28.95 53.69 68.54
N PRO A 247 -28.16 52.71 68.05
CA PRO A 247 -27.73 52.73 66.67
C PRO A 247 -28.88 52.19 65.81
N ALA A 248 -29.28 53.05 64.88
CA ALA A 248 -30.23 52.77 63.83
C ALA A 248 -29.89 51.47 63.08
N ALA A 249 -30.97 50.79 62.71
CA ALA A 249 -31.11 49.88 61.57
C ALA A 249 -29.81 49.38 60.93
N ALA A 250 -29.59 48.08 61.09
CA ALA A 250 -28.78 47.30 60.17
C ALA A 250 -29.28 47.52 58.74
N GLU A 251 -28.63 48.41 57.99
CA GLU A 251 -28.66 48.36 56.54
C GLU A 251 -27.87 47.13 56.13
N HIS A 252 -28.63 46.12 55.71
CA HIS A 252 -28.14 44.94 55.06
C HIS A 252 -27.08 45.31 54.02
N LYS A 253 -25.82 44.94 54.26
CA LYS A 253 -24.89 44.72 53.14
C LYS A 253 -25.59 43.73 52.20
N PRO A 254 -25.82 44.08 50.92
CA PRO A 254 -26.40 43.12 50.00
C PRO A 254 -25.49 41.89 50.00
N LEU A 255 -26.09 40.72 50.23
CA LEU A 255 -25.45 39.43 49.98
C LEU A 255 -24.72 39.55 48.64
N ASN A 256 -23.41 39.38 48.68
CA ASN A 256 -22.59 39.55 47.50
C ASN A 256 -22.90 38.39 46.54
N ALA A 257 -23.88 38.63 45.66
CA ALA A 257 -24.40 37.69 44.69
C ALA A 257 -23.39 37.37 43.59
N SER A 258 -22.16 37.91 43.63
CA SER A 258 -21.09 37.61 42.68
C SER A 258 -20.72 36.11 42.63
N ARG A 259 -21.01 35.33 43.68
CA ARG A 259 -20.88 33.86 43.63
C ARG A 259 -22.09 33.16 42.96
N LEU A 260 -23.28 33.75 43.06
CA LEU A 260 -24.49 33.25 42.38
C LEU A 260 -24.48 33.63 40.90
N SER A 261 -23.93 34.80 40.52
CA SER A 261 -23.71 35.17 39.12
C SER A 261 -22.60 34.33 38.47
N ALA A 262 -21.52 34.01 39.19
CA ALA A 262 -20.49 33.08 38.69
C ALA A 262 -21.05 31.65 38.47
N ALA A 263 -21.99 31.20 39.32
CA ALA A 263 -22.67 29.92 39.13
C ALA A 263 -23.72 29.98 37.99
N ALA A 264 -24.43 31.09 37.82
CA ALA A 264 -25.37 31.29 36.71
C ALA A 264 -24.66 31.43 35.34
N ASP A 265 -23.49 32.08 35.30
CA ASP A 265 -22.62 32.16 34.11
C ASP A 265 -22.00 30.80 33.75
N SER A 266 -21.84 29.91 34.72
CA SER A 266 -21.39 28.52 34.48
C SER A 266 -22.51 27.60 33.97
N TYR A 267 -23.78 27.95 34.18
CA TYR A 267 -24.95 27.15 33.77
C TYR A 267 -25.60 27.64 32.46
N SER A 268 -25.38 28.90 32.06
CA SER A 268 -25.75 29.44 30.74
C SER A 268 -24.76 29.04 29.63
N LYS A 269 -23.61 28.47 30.00
CA LYS A 269 -22.72 27.78 29.07
C LYS A 269 -23.33 26.41 28.76
N SER A 270 -24.17 26.39 27.72
CA SER A 270 -24.68 25.17 27.11
C SER A 270 -23.56 24.12 27.02
N PRO A 271 -23.84 22.82 27.25
CA PRO A 271 -22.85 21.78 27.00
C PRO A 271 -22.31 22.01 25.60
N ALA A 272 -20.97 22.08 25.49
CA ALA A 272 -20.29 22.32 24.24
C ALA A 272 -20.95 21.44 23.16
N PRO A 273 -21.39 22.01 22.02
CA PRO A 273 -21.98 21.19 20.98
C PRO A 273 -20.98 20.09 20.67
N ALA A 274 -21.43 18.83 20.70
CA ALA A 274 -20.64 17.66 20.32
C ALA A 274 -19.80 18.06 19.10
N SER A 275 -18.47 17.90 19.20
CA SER A 275 -17.55 18.39 18.18
C SER A 275 -18.08 17.93 16.83
N LYS A 276 -18.40 18.90 15.97
CA LYS A 276 -18.91 18.59 14.63
C LYS A 276 -17.93 17.60 13.99
N PRO A 277 -18.41 16.55 13.32
CA PRO A 277 -17.53 15.58 12.69
C PRO A 277 -16.50 16.33 11.82
N GLU A 278 -15.24 15.95 11.98
CA GLU A 278 -14.14 16.56 11.24
C GLU A 278 -14.33 16.20 9.75
N THR A 279 -14.87 17.14 8.99
CA THR A 279 -15.16 16.94 7.56
C THR A 279 -13.97 17.39 6.74
N VAL A 280 -13.41 16.50 5.94
CA VAL A 280 -12.38 16.82 4.94
C VAL A 280 -13.05 16.98 3.59
N THR A 281 -12.83 18.13 2.94
CA THR A 281 -13.31 18.38 1.58
C THR A 281 -12.30 17.80 0.60
N ILE A 282 -12.72 16.83 -0.21
CA ILE A 282 -11.90 16.22 -1.26
C ILE A 282 -12.53 16.41 -2.62
N SER A 283 -11.72 16.34 -3.68
CA SER A 283 -12.23 16.37 -5.05
C SER A 283 -13.06 15.11 -5.36
N ARG A 284 -13.93 15.20 -6.38
CA ARG A 284 -14.75 14.04 -6.78
C ARG A 284 -13.90 12.85 -7.24
N SER A 285 -12.79 13.11 -7.92
CA SER A 285 -11.86 12.06 -8.36
C SER A 285 -11.16 11.36 -7.19
N GLU A 286 -10.77 12.11 -6.15
CA GLU A 286 -10.18 11.52 -4.95
C GLU A 286 -11.21 10.69 -4.19
N TYR A 287 -12.47 11.15 -4.12
CA TYR A 287 -13.56 10.38 -3.54
C TYR A 287 -13.76 9.05 -4.27
N ASP A 288 -13.79 9.06 -5.61
CA ASP A 288 -13.98 7.84 -6.40
C ASP A 288 -12.78 6.89 -6.27
N GLN A 289 -11.54 7.42 -6.16
CA GLN A 289 -10.33 6.62 -5.87
C GLN A 289 -10.38 5.97 -4.48
N LEU A 290 -10.81 6.72 -3.45
CA LEU A 290 -10.98 6.18 -2.10
C LEU A 290 -12.03 5.07 -2.06
N LEU A 291 -13.13 5.23 -2.81
CA LEU A 291 -14.15 4.18 -2.93
C LEU A 291 -13.58 2.91 -3.58
N ALA A 292 -12.79 3.06 -4.65
CA ALA A 292 -12.15 1.93 -5.32
C ALA A 292 -11.13 1.23 -4.40
N ALA A 293 -10.33 1.99 -3.66
CA ALA A 293 -9.38 1.46 -2.69
C ALA A 293 -10.09 0.71 -1.55
N GLN A 294 -11.20 1.25 -1.04
CA GLN A 294 -12.02 0.61 -0.02
C GLN A 294 -12.65 -0.71 -0.52
N ALA A 295 -13.16 -0.73 -1.75
CA ALA A 295 -13.71 -1.95 -2.35
C ALA A 295 -12.64 -3.05 -2.49
N LYS A 296 -11.42 -2.67 -2.91
CA LYS A 296 -10.29 -3.59 -3.01
C LYS A 296 -9.90 -4.16 -1.65
N LEU A 297 -9.82 -3.31 -0.62
CA LEU A 297 -9.43 -3.74 0.72
C LEU A 297 -10.46 -4.73 1.31
N ARG A 298 -11.75 -4.45 1.14
CA ARG A 298 -12.83 -5.38 1.53
C ARG A 298 -12.78 -6.70 0.78
N ALA A 299 -12.47 -6.70 -0.52
CA ALA A 299 -12.31 -7.92 -1.30
C ALA A 299 -11.14 -8.77 -0.79
N LEU A 300 -10.02 -8.13 -0.42
CA LEU A 300 -8.87 -8.81 0.17
C LEU A 300 -9.17 -9.39 1.57
N GLU A 301 -9.90 -8.64 2.41
CA GLU A 301 -10.36 -9.11 3.72
C GLU A 301 -11.34 -10.28 3.59
N ALA A 302 -12.31 -10.19 2.68
CA ALA A 302 -13.33 -11.22 2.47
C ALA A 302 -12.73 -12.55 1.99
N MET A 303 -11.66 -12.48 1.20
CA MET A 303 -10.94 -13.65 0.69
C MET A 303 -9.86 -14.17 1.66
N GLY A 304 -9.70 -13.54 2.83
CA GLY A 304 -8.76 -13.99 3.86
C GLY A 304 -7.31 -13.98 3.38
N VAL A 305 -6.92 -12.97 2.57
CA VAL A 305 -5.57 -12.89 2.00
C VAL A 305 -4.55 -12.62 3.10
N VAL A 306 -3.97 -13.68 3.65
CA VAL A 306 -2.78 -13.64 4.52
C VAL A 306 -1.60 -14.11 3.67
N ASN A 307 -0.58 -13.27 3.51
CA ASN A 307 0.64 -13.54 2.70
C ASN A 307 0.41 -13.73 1.18
N TRP A 308 -0.32 -12.82 0.53
CA TRP A 308 -0.47 -12.73 -0.94
C TRP A 308 -1.18 -13.91 -1.64
N SER A 309 -1.47 -15.02 -0.95
CA SER A 309 -2.32 -16.10 -1.51
C SER A 309 -3.78 -15.65 -1.54
N GLY A 310 -4.42 -15.68 -2.72
CA GLY A 310 -5.81 -15.26 -2.92
C GLY A 310 -6.00 -13.86 -3.53
N TYR A 311 -4.92 -13.12 -3.80
CA TYR A 311 -4.98 -11.79 -4.43
C TYR A 311 -5.68 -11.82 -5.81
N GLU A 312 -5.36 -12.81 -6.64
CA GLU A 312 -5.94 -12.93 -7.99
C GLU A 312 -7.47 -13.17 -7.95
N GLN A 313 -7.94 -13.99 -7.01
CA GLN A 313 -9.36 -14.26 -6.80
C GLN A 313 -10.11 -13.04 -6.24
N ALA A 314 -9.47 -12.30 -5.32
CA ALA A 314 -10.01 -11.04 -4.81
C ALA A 314 -10.14 -9.97 -5.91
N MET A 315 -9.15 -9.88 -6.82
CA MET A 315 -9.21 -8.95 -7.96
C MET A 315 -10.28 -9.36 -8.99
N GLN A 316 -10.52 -10.66 -9.19
CA GLN A 316 -11.59 -11.14 -10.07
C GLN A 316 -13.00 -10.83 -9.52
N GLN A 317 -13.21 -10.92 -8.20
CA GLN A 317 -14.49 -10.51 -7.59
C GLN A 317 -14.75 -9.00 -7.68
N LEU A 318 -13.71 -8.18 -7.71
CA LEU A 318 -13.86 -6.73 -7.88
C LEU A 318 -14.24 -6.34 -9.32
N ALA A 319 -13.99 -7.21 -10.29
CA ALA A 319 -14.27 -6.99 -11.70
C ALA A 319 -15.62 -7.59 -12.18
N ALA A 320 -16.31 -8.34 -11.31
CA ALA A 320 -17.59 -9.00 -11.58
C ALA A 320 -18.77 -8.17 -11.05
#